data_AF-I0IPQ3-F1
#
_entry.id   AF-I0IPQ3-F1
#
_cell.length_a   1.000
_cell.length_b   1.000
_cell.length_c   1.000
_cell.angle_alpha   90.00
_cell.angle_beta   90.00
_cell.angle_gamma   90.00
#
_symmetry.space_group_name_H-M   'P 1'
#
loop_
_entity.id
_entity.type
_entity.pdbx_description
1 polymer ?
#
loop_
_entity_poly.entity_id
_entity_poly.type
_entity_poly.pdbx_seq_one_letter_code
_entity_poly.pdbx_strand_id
1 'polypeptide(L)'
;MLISARQGLINDRTALVNRTRAFLLERGFVLPLGIAALQNRLPELLDDGANSLTLVTRTLIRELQAQIRSQTEKIGEIDAIVNRKIDLTLY
;
A
#
# COMPACT_ATOMS: atom_id res chain seq x y z
N MET A 1 1.43 12.36 20.30
CA MET A 1 0.52 12.60 19.14
C MET A 1 1.10 12.10 17.81
N LEU A 2 2.31 12.50 17.38
CA LEU A 2 2.87 12.09 16.07
C LEU A 2 3.11 10.57 15.93
N ILE A 3 3.57 9.88 16.99
CA ILE A 3 3.79 8.42 16.98
C ILE A 3 2.45 7.67 16.82
N SER A 4 1.41 8.10 17.52
CA SER A 4 0.07 7.49 17.42
C SER A 4 -0.56 7.71 16.03
N ALA A 5 -0.39 8.92 15.46
CA ALA A 5 -0.85 9.22 14.11
C ALA A 5 -0.13 8.35 13.06
N ARG A 6 1.20 8.21 13.18
CA ARG A 6 2.01 7.30 12.36
C ARG A 6 1.48 5.86 12.43
N GLN A 7 1.25 5.36 13.65
CA GLN A 7 0.79 3.98 13.84
C GLN A 7 -0.60 3.75 13.23
N GLY A 8 -1.50 4.73 13.33
CA GLY A 8 -2.82 4.69 12.67
C GLY A 8 -2.68 4.53 11.16
N LEU A 9 -1.87 5.36 10.51
CA LEU A 9 -1.63 5.27 9.07
C LEU A 9 -1.00 3.93 8.64
N ILE A 10 -0.07 3.40 9.43
CA ILE A 10 0.53 2.08 9.17
C ILE A 10 -0.53 0.98 9.23
N ASN A 11 -1.41 1.02 10.24
CA ASN A 11 -2.49 0.06 10.38
C ASN A 11 -3.48 0.15 9.20
N ASP A 12 -3.87 1.38 8.82
CA ASP A 12 -4.78 1.63 7.69
C ASP A 12 -4.20 1.13 6.38
N ARG A 13 -2.93 1.41 6.10
CA ARG A 13 -2.23 0.91 4.91
C ARG A 13 -2.14 -0.60 4.91
N THR A 14 -1.84 -1.21 6.05
CA THR A 14 -1.75 -2.67 6.18
C THR A 14 -3.11 -3.32 5.92
N ALA A 15 -4.18 -2.76 6.46
CA ALA A 15 -5.55 -3.22 6.21
C ALA A 15 -5.93 -3.07 4.73
N LEU A 16 -5.57 -1.94 4.10
CA LEU A 16 -5.81 -1.74 2.66
C LEU A 16 -5.10 -2.77 1.80
N VAL A 17 -3.80 -3.00 2.05
CA VAL A 17 -2.98 -4.00 1.36
C VAL A 17 -3.59 -5.40 1.51
N ASN A 18 -4.01 -5.78 2.72
CA ASN A 18 -4.63 -7.09 2.97
C ASN A 18 -5.98 -7.23 2.25
N ARG A 19 -6.82 -6.19 2.23
CA ARG A 19 -8.07 -6.20 1.46
C ARG A 19 -7.83 -6.33 -0.04
N THR A 20 -6.84 -5.62 -0.59
CA THR A 20 -6.46 -5.75 -2.00
C THR A 20 -6.00 -7.18 -2.33
N ARG A 21 -5.22 -7.80 -1.45
CA ARG A 21 -4.79 -9.20 -1.60
C ARG A 21 -5.96 -10.17 -1.58
N ALA A 22 -6.87 -10.03 -0.61
CA ALA A 22 -8.05 -10.88 -0.49
C ALA A 22 -8.94 -10.78 -1.73
N PHE A 23 -9.22 -9.55 -2.19
CA PHE A 23 -9.99 -9.30 -3.40
C PHE A 23 -9.38 -9.96 -4.64
N LEU A 24 -8.06 -9.95 -4.77
CA LEU A 24 -7.36 -10.59 -5.88
C LEU A 24 -7.33 -12.12 -5.75
N LEU A 25 -7.21 -12.63 -4.53
CA LEU A 25 -7.25 -14.06 -4.23
C LEU A 25 -8.61 -14.67 -4.58
N GLU A 26 -9.71 -13.99 -4.25
CA GLU A 26 -11.08 -14.39 -4.63
C GLU A 26 -11.26 -14.55 -6.15
N ARG A 27 -10.38 -13.92 -6.94
CA ARG A 27 -10.38 -13.95 -8.41
C ARG A 27 -9.30 -14.85 -8.98
N GLY A 28 -8.60 -15.62 -8.14
CA GLY A 28 -7.57 -16.58 -8.53
C GLY A 28 -6.15 -16.01 -8.61
N PHE A 29 -5.92 -14.75 -8.23
CA PHE A 29 -4.60 -14.12 -8.27
C PHE A 29 -3.94 -14.13 -6.90
N VAL A 30 -2.91 -14.98 -6.75
CA VAL A 30 -2.10 -15.04 -5.53
C VAL A 30 -0.98 -14.01 -5.60
N LEU A 31 -0.95 -13.06 -4.66
CA LEU A 31 0.11 -12.06 -4.55
C LEU A 31 1.13 -12.42 -3.45
N PRO A 32 2.40 -11.99 -3.58
CA PRO A 32 3.44 -12.16 -2.54
C PRO A 32 3.20 -11.24 -1.33
N LEU A 33 3.51 -11.72 -0.13
CA LEU A 33 3.32 -10.97 1.12
C LEU A 33 4.21 -9.72 1.14
N GLY A 34 3.73 -8.65 1.79
CA GLY A 34 4.47 -7.41 1.97
C GLY A 34 4.09 -6.32 0.96
N ILE A 35 4.25 -5.07 1.40
CA ILE A 35 3.78 -3.89 0.66
C ILE A 35 4.59 -3.68 -0.62
N ALA A 36 5.92 -3.74 -0.53
CA ALA A 36 6.81 -3.58 -1.68
C ALA A 36 6.54 -4.65 -2.75
N ALA A 37 6.41 -5.91 -2.34
CA ALA A 37 6.14 -7.01 -3.25
C ALA A 37 4.77 -6.85 -3.96
N LEU A 38 3.74 -6.42 -3.23
CA LEU A 38 2.43 -6.10 -3.81
C LEU A 38 2.52 -4.91 -4.79
N GLN A 39 3.19 -3.82 -4.41
CA GLN A 39 3.32 -2.64 -5.26
C GLN A 39 4.06 -2.94 -6.58
N ASN A 40 5.01 -3.87 -6.56
CA ASN A 40 5.73 -4.32 -7.76
C ASN A 40 4.90 -5.30 -8.61
N ARG A 41 4.09 -6.16 -7.99
CA ARG A 41 3.32 -7.18 -8.72
C ARG A 41 2.02 -6.65 -9.32
N LEU A 42 1.42 -5.61 -8.74
CA LEU A 42 0.19 -5.02 -9.25
C LEU A 42 0.30 -4.45 -10.68
N PRO A 43 1.35 -3.69 -11.07
CA PRO A 43 1.56 -3.26 -12.45
C PRO A 43 1.65 -4.44 -13.42
N GLU A 44 2.45 -5.45 -13.08
CA GLU A 44 2.63 -6.65 -13.93
C GLU A 44 1.30 -7.37 -14.18
N LEU A 45 0.47 -7.50 -13.15
CA LEU A 45 -0.87 -8.05 -13.25
C LEU A 45 -1.81 -7.17 -14.11
N LEU A 46 -1.69 -5.85 -14.02
CA LEU A 46 -2.53 -4.90 -14.74
C LEU A 46 -2.16 -4.76 -16.22
N ASP A 47 -0.90 -5.00 -16.57
CA ASP A 47 -0.37 -4.87 -17.93
C ASP A 47 -0.48 -6.18 -18.72
N ASP A 48 -0.66 -7.32 -18.03
CA ASP A 48 -1.02 -8.58 -18.65
C ASP A 48 -2.45 -8.53 -19.21
N GLY A 49 -2.54 -8.34 -20.53
CA GLY A 49 -3.80 -8.32 -21.27
C GLY A 49 -4.42 -9.71 -21.52
N ALA A 50 -3.70 -10.80 -21.24
CA ALA A 50 -4.19 -12.16 -21.43
C ALA A 50 -4.92 -12.72 -20.20
N ASN A 51 -4.79 -12.09 -19.03
CA ASN A 51 -5.48 -12.55 -17.83
C ASN A 51 -6.97 -12.20 -17.79
N SER A 52 -7.69 -12.87 -16.88
CA SER A 52 -9.15 -12.80 -16.72
C SER A 52 -9.66 -11.54 -16.01
N LEU A 53 -8.84 -10.49 -15.84
CA LEU A 53 -9.29 -9.24 -15.24
C LEU A 53 -10.13 -8.42 -16.21
N THR A 54 -11.37 -8.14 -15.80
CA THR A 54 -12.27 -7.22 -16.51
C THR A 54 -11.77 -5.78 -16.41
N LEU A 55 -12.20 -4.93 -17.34
CA LEU A 55 -11.85 -3.51 -17.34
C LEU A 55 -12.20 -2.81 -16.01
N VAL A 56 -13.40 -3.08 -15.48
CA VAL A 56 -13.87 -2.52 -14.19
C VAL A 56 -12.93 -2.93 -13.05
N THR A 57 -12.52 -4.20 -13.01
CA THR A 57 -11.59 -4.67 -11.98
C THR A 57 -10.21 -4.02 -12.12
N ARG A 58 -9.70 -3.86 -13.35
CA ARG A 58 -8.42 -3.18 -13.59
C ARG A 58 -8.46 -1.74 -13.09
N THR A 59 -9.55 -1.02 -13.32
CA THR A 59 -9.76 0.35 -12.80
C THR A 59 -9.72 0.38 -11.28
N LEU A 60 -10.48 -0.52 -10.62
CA LEU A 60 -10.49 -0.61 -9.16
C LEU A 60 -9.09 -0.91 -8.58
N ILE A 61 -8.36 -1.85 -9.19
CA ILE A 61 -7.00 -2.19 -8.74
C ILE A 61 -6.05 -0.98 -8.90
N ARG A 62 -6.15 -0.23 -10.01
CA ARG A 62 -5.35 1.00 -10.21
C ARG A 62 -5.63 2.04 -9.13
N GLU A 63 -6.89 2.19 -8.74
CA GLU A 63 -7.28 3.10 -7.65
C GLU A 63 -6.71 2.65 -6.30
N LEU A 64 -6.87 1.37 -5.95
CA LEU A 64 -6.31 0.81 -4.72
C LEU A 64 -4.79 0.95 -4.68
N GLN A 65 -4.12 0.73 -5.82
CA GLN A 65 -2.68 0.90 -5.95
C GLN A 65 -2.26 2.36 -5.69
N ALA A 66 -2.99 3.33 -6.23
CA ALA A 66 -2.75 4.75 -6.00
C ALA A 66 -2.96 5.13 -4.53
N GLN A 67 -4.01 4.63 -3.89
CA GLN A 67 -4.26 4.84 -2.46
C GLN A 67 -3.13 4.27 -1.59
N ILE A 68 -2.66 3.04 -1.87
CA ILE A 68 -1.54 2.42 -1.14
C ILE A 68 -0.26 3.25 -1.29
N ARG A 69 0.04 3.76 -2.50
CA ARG A 69 1.20 4.65 -2.74
C ARG A 69 1.09 5.92 -1.91
N SER A 70 -0.03 6.64 -1.98
CA SER A 70 -0.21 7.89 -1.23
C SER A 70 -0.12 7.68 0.28
N GLN A 71 -0.68 6.60 0.83
CA GLN A 71 -0.52 6.27 2.25
C GLN A 71 0.94 5.94 2.60
N THR A 72 1.68 5.29 1.70
CA THR A 72 3.10 4.99 1.92
C THR A 72 3.95 6.25 1.94
N GLU A 73 3.70 7.19 1.03
CA GLU A 73 4.37 8.49 0.97
C GLU A 73 4.12 9.30 2.26
N LYS A 74 2.86 9.43 2.68
CA LYS A 74 2.48 10.13 3.92
C LYS A 74 3.13 9.54 5.17
N ILE A 75 3.24 8.21 5.25
CA ILE A 75 3.96 7.56 6.36
C ILE A 75 5.43 7.95 6.31
N GLY A 76 6.07 7.93 5.13
CA GLY A 76 7.47 8.36 4.97
C GLY A 76 7.72 9.80 5.40
N GLU A 77 6.80 10.72 5.08
CA GLU A 77 6.86 12.11 5.52
C GLU A 77 6.81 12.24 7.05
N ILE A 78 5.88 11.52 7.69
CA ILE A 78 5.75 11.54 9.16
C ILE A 78 6.96 10.87 9.81
N ASP A 79 7.49 9.81 9.22
CA ASP A 79 8.70 9.11 9.70
C ASP A 79 9.90 10.07 9.72
N ALA A 80 10.08 10.86 8.66
CA ALA A 80 11.12 11.88 8.60
C ALA A 80 10.96 12.94 9.69
N ILE A 81 9.73 13.39 9.97
CA ILE A 81 9.43 14.35 11.04
C ILE A 81 9.75 13.76 12.42
N VAL A 82 9.31 12.52 12.67
CA VAL A 82 9.53 11.83 13.96
C VAL A 82 11.03 11.66 14.20
N ASN A 83 11.78 11.18 13.22
CA ASN A 83 13.23 10.97 13.34
C ASN A 83 13.98 12.28 13.61
N ARG A 84 13.66 13.35 12.87
CA ARG A 84 14.28 14.66 13.06
C ARG A 84 14.00 15.26 14.44
N LYS A 85 12.81 15.01 15.01
CA LYS A 85 12.46 15.46 16.36
C LYS A 85 13.24 14.71 17.44
N ILE A 86 13.45 13.41 17.26
CA ILE A 86 14.25 12.59 18.18
C ILE A 86 15.69 13.12 18.22
N ASP A 87 16.29 13.40 17.06
CA ASP A 87 17.65 13.95 16.97
C ASP A 87 17.80 15.32 17.66
N LEU A 88 16.78 16.19 17.56
CA LEU A 88 16.77 17.52 18.19
C LEU A 88 16.49 17.50 19.70
N THR A 89 15.97 16.40 20.24
CA THR A 89 15.66 16.27 21.68
C THR A 89 16.78 15.54 22.44
N LEU A 90 17.80 15.04 21.73
CA LEU A 90 18.96 14.33 22.28
C LEU A 90 20.20 15.23 22.51
N TYR A 91 20.02 16.55 22.44
CA TYR A 91 20.99 17.58 22.83
C TYR A 91 20.39 18.49 23.91
#